data_AF-A0A920SAL1-F1
#
_entry.id   AF-A0A920SAL1-F1
#
_cell.length_a   1.000
_cell.length_b   1.000
_cell.length_c   1.000
_cell.angle_alpha   90.00
_cell.angle_beta   90.00
_cell.angle_gamma   90.00
#
_symmetry.space_group_name_H-M   'P 1'
#
loop_
_entity.id
_entity.type
_entity.pdbx_description
1 polymer ?
#
loop_
_entity_poly.entity_id
_entity_poly.type
_entity_poly.pdbx_seq_one_letter_code
_entity_poly.pdbx_strand_id
1 'polypeptide(L)'
;MTTLTLPSGVVVEIDDVLYKFVNDEVVPGTRKSADEVFGILGELVVQFGPKNQILLDKRAARQSKIDEYYLSKRKAGWEPTEGSSDKDAADIAQFLIDQGYLESEIDIEVDMETPELDGEMSQNGPELVTPVNIVSMAVGGANARWGSLYDAYFLSDIHPEIDRDTNRAGRLQMVVEQTNAYLEANVAQWENNLSFDNINSYSVRQIDGQFILVGHSTDGSEAGLQDPSRFVGFNQEGDHLTEFFLEDNGLKIQFQLYEGGSVDPENGQFKDLIVESAVTNIVDFEDAVAIVDAEDMVLGLRNYLGLIKGDIEAYGSRGALKTINPGY
;
A
#
# COMPACT_ATOMS: atom_id res chain seq x y z
N MET A 1 -1.08 -35.93 11.13
CA MET A 1 0.29 -35.52 10.78
C MET A 1 0.76 -36.39 9.64
N THR A 2 1.20 -35.75 8.56
CA THR A 2 1.78 -36.39 7.39
C THR A 2 3.28 -36.46 7.63
N THR A 3 3.88 -37.62 7.36
CA THR A 3 5.31 -37.86 7.63
C THR A 3 6.08 -37.97 6.33
N LEU A 4 7.21 -37.25 6.24
CA LEU A 4 8.10 -37.28 5.09
C LEU A 4 9.53 -37.63 5.53
N THR A 5 10.18 -38.54 4.79
CA THR A 5 11.62 -38.80 4.95
C THR A 5 12.38 -37.92 3.97
N LEU A 6 13.20 -37.02 4.49
CA LEU A 6 14.01 -36.09 3.72
C LEU A 6 15.19 -36.80 3.03
N PRO A 7 15.80 -36.21 1.98
CA PRO A 7 17.03 -36.74 1.37
C PRO A 7 18.18 -36.99 2.37
N SER A 8 18.29 -36.19 3.42
CA SER A 8 19.23 -36.37 4.54
C SER A 8 18.93 -37.59 5.42
N GLY A 9 17.77 -38.24 5.25
CA GLY A 9 17.29 -39.36 6.07
C GLY A 9 16.57 -38.91 7.35
N VAL A 10 16.47 -37.60 7.61
CA VAL A 10 15.67 -37.06 8.70
C VAL A 10 14.19 -37.23 8.39
N VAL A 11 13.41 -37.60 9.40
CA VAL A 11 11.95 -37.70 9.30
C VAL A 11 11.33 -36.43 9.87
N VAL A 12 10.45 -35.79 9.10
CA VAL A 12 9.69 -34.62 9.52
C VAL A 12 8.20 -34.92 9.57
N GLU A 13 7.50 -34.23 10.46
CA GLU A 13 6.04 -34.28 10.60
C GLU A 13 5.45 -32.95 10.16
N ILE A 14 4.44 -33.02 9.31
CA ILE A 14 3.72 -31.87 8.76
C ILE A 14 2.26 -31.99 9.19
N ASP A 15 1.62 -30.86 9.53
CA ASP A 15 0.18 -30.86 9.79
C ASP A 15 -0.60 -31.30 8.55
N ASP A 16 -1.61 -32.14 8.72
CA ASP A 16 -2.39 -32.69 7.60
C ASP A 16 -3.15 -31.59 6.86
N VAL A 17 -3.63 -30.55 7.58
CA VAL A 17 -4.36 -29.44 6.94
C VAL A 17 -3.46 -28.64 6.03
N LEU A 18 -2.22 -28.39 6.47
CA LEU A 18 -1.21 -27.66 5.71
C LEU A 18 -0.71 -28.49 4.53
N TYR A 19 -0.43 -29.77 4.74
CA TYR A 19 0.00 -30.67 3.67
C TYR A 19 -1.07 -30.77 2.58
N LYS A 20 -2.33 -30.96 2.98
CA LYS A 20 -3.46 -31.03 2.05
C LYS A 20 -3.67 -29.74 1.29
N PHE A 21 -3.63 -28.58 1.95
CA PHE A 21 -3.71 -27.27 1.30
C PHE A 21 -2.64 -27.12 0.21
N VAL A 22 -1.38 -27.42 0.53
CA VAL A 22 -0.29 -27.33 -0.44
C VAL A 22 -0.50 -28.28 -1.62
N ASN A 23 -0.90 -29.53 -1.36
CA ASN A 23 -1.12 -30.54 -2.39
C ASN A 23 -2.29 -30.20 -3.32
N ASP A 24 -3.41 -29.75 -2.76
CA ASP A 24 -4.69 -29.63 -3.48
C ASP A 24 -4.88 -28.22 -4.08
N GLU A 25 -4.27 -27.17 -3.51
CA GLU A 25 -4.54 -25.77 -3.88
C GLU A 25 -3.30 -25.02 -4.41
N VAL A 26 -2.11 -25.27 -3.85
CA VAL A 26 -0.89 -24.51 -4.16
C VAL A 26 -0.11 -25.09 -5.34
N VAL A 27 0.27 -26.36 -5.28
CA VAL A 27 1.14 -26.97 -6.29
C VAL A 27 0.48 -27.32 -7.64
N PRO A 28 -0.86 -27.45 -7.77
CA PRO A 28 -1.47 -27.62 -9.09
C PRO A 28 -1.06 -26.48 -10.04
N GLY A 29 -0.42 -26.85 -11.16
CA GLY A 29 0.10 -25.89 -12.15
C GLY A 29 1.57 -25.48 -11.98
N THR A 30 2.23 -25.79 -10.86
CA THR A 30 3.61 -25.32 -10.56
C THR A 30 4.72 -26.31 -10.95
N ARG A 31 4.36 -27.47 -11.51
CA ARG A 31 5.29 -28.61 -11.82
C ARG A 31 6.00 -29.19 -10.59
N LYS A 32 5.50 -28.91 -9.38
CA LYS A 32 6.01 -29.46 -8.11
C LYS A 32 4.96 -30.36 -7.46
N SER A 33 5.41 -31.31 -6.64
CA SER A 33 4.55 -32.03 -5.68
C SER A 33 4.64 -31.42 -4.29
N ALA A 34 3.67 -31.71 -3.43
CA ALA A 34 3.74 -31.32 -2.02
C ALA A 34 4.95 -31.96 -1.32
N ASP A 35 5.25 -33.24 -1.57
CA ASP A 35 6.44 -33.92 -1.06
C ASP A 35 7.74 -33.20 -1.46
N GLU A 36 7.86 -32.69 -2.69
CA GLU A 36 9.04 -31.92 -3.11
C GLU A 36 9.14 -30.59 -2.34
N VAL A 37 8.02 -29.89 -2.16
CA VAL A 37 7.99 -28.61 -1.43
C VAL A 37 8.36 -28.81 0.04
N PHE A 38 7.70 -29.73 0.74
CA PHE A 38 8.00 -30.01 2.14
C PHE A 38 9.35 -30.70 2.32
N GLY A 39 9.83 -31.44 1.33
CA GLY A 39 11.19 -31.98 1.31
C GLY A 39 12.24 -30.87 1.33
N ILE A 40 12.09 -29.86 0.47
CA ILE A 40 12.99 -28.70 0.43
C ILE A 40 12.88 -27.89 1.74
N LEU A 41 11.66 -27.57 2.19
CA LEU A 41 11.44 -26.83 3.43
C LEU A 41 12.03 -27.56 4.64
N GLY A 42 11.84 -28.88 4.72
CA GLY A 42 12.39 -29.71 5.79
C GLY A 42 13.92 -29.67 5.84
N GLU A 43 14.60 -29.77 4.70
CA GLU A 43 16.06 -29.65 4.63
C GLU A 43 16.54 -28.27 5.10
N LEU A 44 15.84 -27.20 4.70
CA LEU A 44 16.15 -25.85 5.15
C LEU A 44 15.95 -25.70 6.67
N VAL A 45 14.87 -26.24 7.23
CA VAL A 45 14.60 -26.21 8.68
C VAL A 45 15.68 -26.96 9.45
N VAL A 46 16.10 -28.14 8.98
CA VAL A 46 17.18 -28.92 9.60
C VAL A 46 18.51 -28.15 9.54
N GLN A 47 18.83 -27.55 8.40
CA GLN A 47 20.09 -26.84 8.20
C GLN A 47 20.16 -25.52 8.98
N PHE A 48 19.08 -24.73 8.98
CA PHE A 48 19.07 -23.36 9.49
C PHE A 48 18.41 -23.21 10.86
N GLY A 49 17.61 -24.17 11.32
CA GLY A 49 16.97 -24.16 12.64
C GLY A 49 17.96 -23.92 13.79
N PRO A 50 19.07 -24.68 13.88
CA PRO A 50 20.09 -24.46 14.91
C PRO A 50 20.73 -23.07 14.84
N LYS A 51 20.96 -22.54 13.63
CA LYS A 51 21.50 -21.18 13.45
C LYS A 51 20.52 -20.11 13.91
N ASN A 52 19.22 -20.29 13.63
CA ASN A 52 18.18 -19.37 14.07
C ASN A 52 18.11 -19.33 15.60
N GLN A 53 18.18 -20.48 16.28
CA GLN A 53 18.22 -20.53 17.74
C GLN A 53 19.43 -19.79 18.32
N ILE A 54 20.63 -19.96 17.72
CA ILE A 54 21.84 -19.23 18.13
C ILE A 54 21.64 -17.70 18.01
N LEU A 55 20.94 -17.23 16.97
CA LEU A 55 20.65 -15.81 16.80
C LEU A 55 19.68 -15.29 17.87
N LEU A 56 18.66 -16.07 18.23
CA LEU A 56 17.73 -15.74 19.32
C LEU A 56 18.45 -15.70 20.68
N ASP A 57 19.29 -16.69 20.97
CA ASP A 57 20.09 -16.74 22.19
C ASP A 57 21.03 -15.54 22.27
N LYS A 58 21.62 -15.12 21.13
CA LYS A 58 22.45 -13.91 21.05
C LYS A 58 21.65 -12.64 21.36
N ARG A 59 20.40 -12.52 20.88
CA ARG A 59 19.50 -11.40 21.21
C ARG A 59 19.18 -11.39 22.71
N ALA A 60 18.78 -12.52 23.28
CA ALA A 60 18.47 -12.65 24.69
C ALA A 60 19.68 -12.29 25.59
N ALA A 61 20.86 -12.84 25.28
CA ALA A 61 22.09 -12.56 26.02
C ALA A 61 22.49 -11.07 25.95
N ARG A 62 22.31 -10.41 24.80
CA ARG A 62 22.55 -8.97 24.65
C ARG A 62 21.57 -8.16 25.49
N GLN A 63 20.28 -8.50 25.46
CA GLN A 63 19.27 -7.82 26.27
C GLN A 63 19.56 -7.95 27.77
N SER A 64 19.89 -9.15 28.26
CA SER A 64 20.21 -9.36 29.69
C SER A 64 21.37 -8.50 30.16
N LYS A 65 22.41 -8.31 29.32
CA LYS A 65 23.54 -7.42 29.65
C LYS A 65 23.12 -5.95 29.77
N ILE A 66 22.23 -5.50 28.89
CA ILE A 66 21.67 -4.13 28.93
C ILE A 66 20.83 -3.95 30.19
N ASP A 67 20.00 -4.94 30.54
CA ASP A 67 19.19 -4.93 31.74
C ASP A 67 20.09 -4.86 33.00
N GLU A 68 21.12 -5.71 33.07
CA GLU A 68 22.09 -5.74 34.17
C GLU A 68 22.87 -4.42 34.31
N TYR A 69 23.23 -3.79 33.20
CA TYR A 69 23.88 -2.47 33.19
C TYR A 69 23.02 -1.42 33.90
N TYR A 70 21.75 -1.29 33.50
CA TYR A 70 20.84 -0.31 34.12
C TYR A 70 20.49 -0.66 35.57
N LEU A 71 20.26 -1.95 35.87
CA LEU A 71 19.99 -2.41 37.23
C LEU A 71 21.17 -2.10 38.16
N SER A 72 22.41 -2.30 37.68
CA SER A 72 23.62 -2.03 38.47
C SER A 72 23.82 -0.53 38.69
N LYS A 73 23.63 0.31 37.66
CA LYS A 73 23.66 1.77 37.81
C LYS A 73 22.64 2.24 38.85
N ARG A 74 21.38 1.79 38.76
CA ARG A 74 20.32 2.16 39.72
C ARG A 74 20.66 1.71 41.14
N LYS A 75 21.18 0.50 41.33
CA LYS A 75 21.65 0.02 42.66
C LYS A 75 22.77 0.88 43.24
N ALA A 76 23.60 1.48 42.38
CA ALA A 76 24.66 2.41 42.78
C ALA A 76 24.17 3.85 43.03
N GLY A 77 22.85 4.10 42.98
CA GLY A 77 22.24 5.42 43.24
C GLY A 77 22.16 6.32 42.01
N TRP A 78 22.38 5.78 40.81
CA TRP A 78 22.13 6.54 39.58
C TRP A 78 20.63 6.72 39.34
N GLU A 79 20.24 7.95 39.01
CA GLU A 79 18.92 8.33 38.50
C GLU A 79 19.12 9.21 37.26
N PRO A 80 18.39 8.96 36.16
CA PRO A 80 18.49 9.80 34.97
C PRO A 80 17.89 11.18 35.23
N THR A 81 18.61 12.23 34.86
CA THR A 81 18.15 13.62 34.95
C THR A 81 18.42 14.33 33.63
N GLU A 82 17.72 15.43 33.36
CA GLU A 82 18.00 16.25 32.18
C GLU A 82 19.47 16.70 32.12
N GLY A 83 20.07 17.02 33.28
CA GLY A 83 21.48 17.42 33.37
C GLY A 83 22.49 16.27 33.23
N SER A 84 22.06 15.00 33.25
CA SER A 84 22.94 13.84 33.05
C SER A 84 22.85 13.24 31.64
N SER A 85 21.94 13.73 30.81
CA SER A 85 21.60 13.15 29.50
C SER A 85 22.81 12.89 28.60
N ASP A 86 23.64 13.90 28.37
CA ASP A 86 24.84 13.79 27.52
C ASP A 86 25.83 12.73 28.03
N LYS A 87 26.06 12.72 29.35
CA LYS A 87 26.96 11.76 29.98
C LYS A 87 26.38 10.34 29.92
N ASP A 88 25.09 10.19 30.24
CA ASP A 88 24.41 8.90 30.22
C ASP A 88 24.37 8.31 28.80
N ALA A 89 24.19 9.15 27.78
CA ALA A 89 24.27 8.77 26.37
C ALA A 89 25.69 8.30 25.98
N ALA A 90 26.73 9.03 26.39
CA ALA A 90 28.12 8.62 26.15
C ALA A 90 28.46 7.30 26.87
N ASP A 91 28.03 7.15 28.13
CA ASP A 91 28.28 5.96 28.94
C ASP A 91 27.58 4.71 28.35
N ILE A 92 26.33 4.82 27.88
CA ILE A 92 25.64 3.69 27.25
C ILE A 92 26.23 3.36 25.88
N ALA A 93 26.59 4.35 25.07
CA ALA A 93 27.23 4.12 23.78
C ALA A 93 28.55 3.35 23.94
N GLN A 94 29.40 3.78 24.88
CA GLN A 94 30.64 3.07 25.19
C GLN A 94 30.37 1.65 25.70
N PHE A 95 29.39 1.47 26.59
CA PHE A 95 28.99 0.13 27.05
C PHE A 95 28.57 -0.77 25.88
N LEU A 96 27.76 -0.28 24.94
CA LEU A 96 27.31 -1.05 23.79
C LEU A 96 28.46 -1.42 22.85
N ILE A 97 29.46 -0.56 22.69
CA ILE A 97 30.72 -0.87 21.96
C ILE A 97 31.48 -1.97 22.70
N ASP A 98 31.67 -1.82 24.02
CA ASP A 98 32.39 -2.80 24.85
C ASP A 98 31.72 -4.19 24.85
N GLN A 99 30.40 -4.23 24.71
CA GLN A 99 29.64 -5.48 24.57
C GLN A 99 29.65 -6.07 23.15
N GLY A 100 30.28 -5.40 22.18
CA GLY A 100 30.24 -5.79 20.77
C GLY A 100 28.81 -5.76 20.21
N TYR A 101 27.99 -4.84 20.72
CA TYR A 101 26.65 -4.56 20.20
C TYR A 101 26.73 -3.54 19.07
N LEU A 102 27.44 -2.43 19.32
CA LEU A 102 27.81 -1.45 18.31
C LEU A 102 29.24 -1.74 17.83
N GLU A 103 29.44 -1.67 16.51
CA GLU A 103 30.77 -1.65 15.93
C GLU A 103 31.20 -0.19 15.72
N SER A 104 32.51 0.05 15.55
CA SER A 104 32.98 1.38 15.19
C SER A 104 32.38 1.77 13.83
N GLU A 105 31.83 2.99 13.76
CA GLU A 105 31.37 3.55 12.50
C GLU A 105 32.54 3.58 11.52
N ILE A 106 32.34 2.96 10.36
CA ILE A 106 33.29 2.93 9.27
C ILE A 106 32.60 3.53 8.05
N ASP A 107 33.25 4.51 7.41
CA ASP A 107 32.80 5.02 6.12
C ASP A 107 32.97 3.91 5.10
N ILE A 108 31.87 3.26 4.76
CA ILE A 108 31.80 2.27 3.68
C ILE A 108 30.91 2.83 2.58
N GLU A 109 31.42 2.81 1.35
CA GLU A 109 30.58 2.95 0.17
C GLU A 109 29.87 1.62 -0.04
N VAL A 110 28.53 1.67 -0.08
CA VAL A 110 27.68 0.50 -0.35
C VAL A 110 26.91 0.80 -1.63
N ASP A 111 27.12 -0.04 -2.63
CA ASP A 111 26.32 -0.05 -3.85
C ASP A 111 25.29 -1.18 -3.78
N MET A 112 24.05 -0.89 -4.16
CA MET A 112 22.98 -1.89 -4.24
C MET A 112 23.04 -2.59 -5.60
N GLU A 113 23.14 -3.92 -5.61
CA GLU A 113 23.13 -4.75 -6.82
C GLU A 113 21.72 -5.26 -7.20
N THR A 114 20.68 -4.75 -6.53
CA THR A 114 19.28 -5.15 -6.79
C THR A 114 18.93 -4.88 -8.26
N PRO A 115 18.37 -5.86 -9.00
CA PRO A 115 17.93 -5.63 -10.37
C PRO A 115 16.76 -4.62 -10.42
N GLU A 116 16.43 -4.16 -11.62
CA GLU A 116 15.26 -3.30 -11.86
C GLU A 116 13.98 -3.98 -11.33
N LEU A 117 13.29 -3.29 -10.42
CA LEU A 117 12.03 -3.72 -9.81
C LEU A 117 10.84 -3.16 -10.60
N ASP A 118 9.63 -3.54 -10.22
CA ASP A 118 8.40 -2.91 -10.74
C ASP A 118 8.43 -1.38 -10.53
N GLY A 119 7.79 -0.63 -11.43
CA GLY A 119 7.85 0.84 -11.43
C GLY A 119 7.32 1.47 -10.13
N GLU A 120 6.38 0.79 -9.49
CA GLU A 120 5.85 1.03 -8.14
C GLU A 120 6.94 1.16 -7.07
N MET A 121 8.05 0.40 -7.18
CA MET A 121 9.15 0.43 -6.23
C MET A 121 10.10 1.63 -6.41
N SER A 122 9.95 2.36 -7.52
CA SER A 122 10.78 3.52 -7.85
C SER A 122 10.01 4.85 -7.81
N GLN A 123 8.70 4.81 -7.54
CA GLN A 123 7.85 6.00 -7.42
C GLN A 123 7.54 6.32 -5.96
N ASN A 124 7.26 7.59 -5.68
CA ASN A 124 6.75 8.00 -4.39
C ASN A 124 5.25 7.75 -4.34
N GLY A 125 4.76 7.11 -3.28
CA GLY A 125 3.33 6.92 -3.08
C GLY A 125 3.01 6.30 -1.72
N PRO A 126 1.74 6.35 -1.31
CA PRO A 126 1.26 5.59 -0.15
C PRO A 126 1.52 4.09 -0.27
N GLU A 127 1.97 3.50 0.84
CA GLU A 127 1.99 2.05 1.06
C GLU A 127 0.94 1.69 2.10
N LEU A 128 0.08 0.74 1.76
CA LEU A 128 -0.91 0.19 2.68
C LEU A 128 -0.38 -1.09 3.35
N VAL A 129 -0.91 -1.42 4.53
CA VAL A 129 -0.70 -2.71 5.18
C VAL A 129 -2.06 -3.34 5.45
N THR A 130 -2.25 -4.58 5.01
CA THR A 130 -3.51 -5.31 5.19
C THR A 130 -3.29 -6.67 5.84
N PRO A 131 -4.08 -7.04 6.86
CA PRO A 131 -3.97 -8.34 7.50
C PRO A 131 -4.42 -9.45 6.56
N VAL A 132 -3.58 -10.46 6.34
CA VAL A 132 -3.88 -11.53 5.38
C VAL A 132 -5.08 -12.38 5.77
N ASN A 133 -5.34 -12.55 7.07
CA ASN A 133 -6.41 -13.41 7.57
C ASN A 133 -7.81 -12.74 7.48
N ILE A 134 -7.90 -11.46 7.07
CA ILE A 134 -9.16 -10.76 6.84
C ILE A 134 -9.37 -10.56 5.33
N VAL A 135 -10.07 -11.51 4.70
CA VAL A 135 -10.27 -11.57 3.24
C VAL A 135 -10.81 -10.26 2.63
N SER A 136 -11.72 -9.57 3.32
CA SER A 136 -12.30 -8.31 2.84
C SER A 136 -11.31 -7.15 2.85
N MET A 137 -10.35 -7.15 3.79
CA MET A 137 -9.26 -6.18 3.83
C MET A 137 -8.19 -6.52 2.81
N ALA A 138 -7.88 -7.81 2.58
CA ALA A 138 -6.97 -8.25 1.53
C ALA A 138 -7.46 -7.81 0.13
N VAL A 139 -8.73 -8.08 -0.21
CA VAL A 139 -9.34 -7.59 -1.46
C VAL A 139 -9.39 -6.06 -1.49
N GLY A 140 -9.73 -5.43 -0.37
CA GLY A 140 -9.74 -3.98 -0.25
C GLY A 140 -8.37 -3.35 -0.54
N GLY A 141 -7.29 -3.93 0.00
CA GLY A 141 -5.92 -3.46 -0.22
C GLY A 141 -5.46 -3.63 -1.65
N ALA A 142 -5.80 -4.75 -2.30
CA ALA A 142 -5.53 -4.93 -3.73
C ALA A 142 -6.23 -3.89 -4.61
N ASN A 143 -7.43 -3.47 -4.22
CA ASN A 143 -8.21 -2.47 -4.96
C ASN A 143 -7.89 -1.03 -4.57
N ALA A 144 -7.15 -0.80 -3.49
CA ALA A 144 -6.88 0.53 -2.93
C ALA A 144 -5.94 1.37 -3.80
N ARG A 145 -5.36 0.82 -4.88
CA ARG A 145 -4.56 1.61 -5.83
C ARG A 145 -5.36 2.76 -6.42
N TRP A 146 -6.63 2.56 -6.72
CA TRP A 146 -7.51 3.58 -7.32
C TRP A 146 -8.71 3.83 -6.41
N GLY A 147 -8.79 5.02 -5.82
CA GLY A 147 -9.82 5.39 -4.86
C GLY A 147 -10.56 6.67 -5.24
N SER A 148 -11.86 6.74 -4.94
CA SER A 148 -12.64 7.98 -5.13
C SER A 148 -12.20 9.04 -4.12
N LEU A 149 -11.75 10.19 -4.63
CA LEU A 149 -11.40 11.35 -3.84
C LEU A 149 -12.65 11.99 -3.21
N TYR A 150 -13.78 11.96 -3.92
CA TYR A 150 -15.06 12.46 -3.40
C TYR A 150 -15.54 11.64 -2.21
N ASP A 151 -15.52 10.31 -2.32
CA ASP A 151 -15.87 9.43 -1.19
C ASP A 151 -14.89 9.62 -0.03
N ALA A 152 -13.60 9.76 -0.31
CA ALA A 152 -12.59 10.01 0.72
C ALA A 152 -12.90 11.30 1.52
N TYR A 153 -13.14 12.44 0.86
CA TYR A 153 -13.52 13.67 1.54
C TYR A 153 -14.86 13.55 2.26
N PHE A 154 -15.87 12.98 1.59
CA PHE A 154 -17.22 12.86 2.15
C PHE A 154 -17.26 12.01 3.43
N LEU A 155 -16.51 10.90 3.43
CA LEU A 155 -16.48 9.94 4.53
C LEU A 155 -15.48 10.29 5.64
N SER A 156 -14.51 11.15 5.37
CA SER A 156 -13.47 11.55 6.33
C SER A 156 -13.98 12.39 7.50
N ASP A 157 -13.13 12.48 8.53
CA ASP A 157 -13.25 13.37 9.67
C ASP A 157 -12.38 14.63 9.54
N ILE A 158 -11.90 14.99 8.34
CA ILE A 158 -11.09 16.22 8.11
C ILE A 158 -11.89 17.48 8.47
N HIS A 159 -13.21 17.44 8.28
CA HIS A 159 -14.16 18.51 8.63
C HIS A 159 -15.27 17.96 9.55
N PRO A 160 -14.96 17.65 10.83
CA PRO A 160 -15.92 17.02 11.73
C PRO A 160 -17.07 17.96 12.11
N GLU A 161 -16.89 19.28 11.97
CA GLU A 161 -17.92 20.30 12.22
C GLU A 161 -19.08 20.26 11.22
N ILE A 162 -18.88 19.65 10.04
CA ILE A 162 -19.90 19.53 9.00
C ILE A 162 -20.43 18.09 8.98
N ASP A 163 -21.25 17.71 9.94
CA ASP A 163 -21.71 16.32 10.06
C ASP A 163 -22.38 15.78 8.78
N ARG A 164 -21.93 14.62 8.29
CA ARG A 164 -22.37 14.05 7.00
C ARG A 164 -23.80 13.52 6.99
N ASP A 165 -24.32 13.12 8.16
CA ASP A 165 -25.63 12.50 8.30
C ASP A 165 -26.74 13.54 8.51
N THR A 166 -26.44 14.59 9.27
CA THR A 166 -27.38 15.67 9.62
C THR A 166 -27.23 16.91 8.74
N ASN A 167 -26.05 17.17 8.16
CA ASN A 167 -25.78 18.26 7.24
C ASN A 167 -25.15 17.76 5.93
N ARG A 168 -25.83 16.84 5.26
CA ARG A 168 -25.36 16.25 3.99
C ARG A 168 -25.09 17.30 2.91
N ALA A 169 -25.93 18.33 2.79
CA ALA A 169 -25.75 19.38 1.78
C ALA A 169 -24.47 20.19 2.02
N GLY A 170 -24.21 20.62 3.26
CA GLY A 170 -22.96 21.27 3.61
C GLY A 170 -21.74 20.36 3.42
N ARG A 171 -21.89 19.05 3.72
CA ARG A 171 -20.83 18.08 3.49
C ARG A 171 -20.47 17.93 2.01
N LEU A 172 -21.46 17.89 1.12
CA LEU A 172 -21.22 17.86 -0.32
C LEU A 172 -20.55 19.14 -0.82
N GLN A 173 -21.00 20.31 -0.35
CA GLN A 173 -20.36 21.57 -0.69
C GLN A 173 -18.88 21.60 -0.26
N MET A 174 -18.57 21.07 0.94
CA MET A 174 -17.18 20.94 1.39
C MET A 174 -16.35 20.08 0.45
N VAL A 175 -16.88 18.95 -0.02
CA VAL A 175 -16.17 18.07 -0.99
C VAL A 175 -15.81 18.85 -2.25
N VAL A 176 -16.76 19.62 -2.79
CA VAL A 176 -16.54 20.48 -3.97
C VAL A 176 -15.41 21.48 -3.73
N GLU A 177 -15.54 22.27 -2.66
CA GLU A 177 -14.59 23.33 -2.32
C GLU A 177 -13.17 22.78 -2.10
N GLN A 178 -13.04 21.68 -1.33
CA GLN A 178 -11.74 21.07 -1.06
C GLN A 178 -11.11 20.48 -2.31
N THR A 179 -11.92 19.84 -3.16
CA THR A 179 -11.38 19.18 -4.34
C THR A 179 -10.93 20.19 -5.39
N ASN A 180 -11.71 21.24 -5.66
CA ASN A 180 -11.29 22.31 -6.58
C ASN A 180 -10.03 23.01 -6.09
N ALA A 181 -9.96 23.33 -4.78
CA ALA A 181 -8.77 23.93 -4.20
C ALA A 181 -7.53 23.03 -4.35
N TYR A 182 -7.67 21.72 -4.16
CA TYR A 182 -6.60 20.76 -4.38
C TYR A 182 -6.16 20.71 -5.85
N LEU A 183 -7.11 20.62 -6.78
CA LEU A 183 -6.85 20.54 -8.22
C LEU A 183 -6.12 21.78 -8.73
N GLU A 184 -6.55 22.98 -8.34
CA GLU A 184 -5.94 24.24 -8.76
C GLU A 184 -4.55 24.46 -8.16
N ALA A 185 -4.38 24.08 -6.89
CA ALA A 185 -3.11 24.31 -6.20
C ALA A 185 -2.01 23.32 -6.62
N ASN A 186 -2.37 22.09 -6.97
CA ASN A 186 -1.39 21.00 -7.14
C ASN A 186 -1.46 20.30 -8.51
N VAL A 187 -2.65 20.12 -9.08
CA VAL A 187 -2.84 19.19 -10.20
C VAL A 187 -2.75 19.86 -11.55
N ALA A 188 -3.38 21.02 -11.77
CA ALA A 188 -3.32 21.67 -13.06
C ALA A 188 -3.72 23.14 -12.99
N GLN A 189 -3.07 23.94 -13.84
CA GLN A 189 -3.48 25.30 -14.15
C GLN A 189 -3.86 25.36 -15.62
N TRP A 190 -4.94 26.08 -15.92
CA TRP A 190 -5.40 26.29 -17.28
C TRP A 190 -4.90 27.63 -17.82
N GLU A 191 -4.77 27.72 -19.14
CA GLU A 191 -4.51 28.98 -19.82
C GLU A 191 -5.56 30.03 -19.45
N ASN A 192 -5.21 31.31 -19.60
CA ASN A 192 -6.08 32.44 -19.25
C ASN A 192 -6.53 32.50 -17.78
N ASN A 193 -5.88 31.72 -16.89
CA ASN A 193 -6.26 31.57 -15.47
C ASN A 193 -7.69 31.05 -15.28
N LEU A 194 -8.16 30.19 -16.18
CA LEU A 194 -9.45 29.53 -16.04
C LEU A 194 -9.40 28.54 -14.86
N SER A 195 -10.36 28.62 -13.94
CA SER A 195 -10.50 27.65 -12.84
C SER A 195 -11.30 26.43 -13.27
N PHE A 196 -11.13 25.32 -12.54
CA PHE A 196 -11.94 24.12 -12.75
C PHE A 196 -13.43 24.42 -12.61
N ASP A 197 -13.80 25.30 -11.66
CA ASP A 197 -15.19 25.76 -11.44
C ASP A 197 -15.80 26.58 -12.58
N ASN A 198 -14.99 27.02 -13.55
CA ASN A 198 -15.48 27.79 -14.69
C ASN A 198 -15.56 26.98 -15.98
N ILE A 199 -15.11 25.72 -15.97
CA ILE A 199 -15.16 24.78 -17.10
C ILE A 199 -16.42 23.92 -16.98
N ASN A 200 -17.26 23.90 -18.01
CA ASN A 200 -18.50 23.11 -18.03
C ASN A 200 -18.42 21.85 -18.89
N SER A 201 -17.40 21.73 -19.73
CA SER A 201 -17.17 20.56 -20.57
C SER A 201 -15.72 20.48 -21.03
N TYR A 202 -15.32 19.28 -21.41
CA TYR A 202 -13.96 18.93 -21.80
C TYR A 202 -13.99 18.21 -23.14
N SER A 203 -12.95 18.44 -23.94
CA SER A 203 -12.74 17.74 -25.20
C SER A 203 -11.27 17.46 -25.42
N VAL A 204 -10.97 16.51 -26.30
CA VAL A 204 -9.60 16.24 -26.74
C VAL A 204 -9.45 16.61 -28.20
N ARG A 205 -8.39 17.35 -28.52
CA ARG A 205 -7.99 17.69 -29.89
C ARG A 205 -6.72 16.96 -30.27
N GLN A 206 -6.62 16.60 -31.54
CA GLN A 206 -5.36 16.10 -32.08
C GLN A 206 -4.67 17.19 -32.90
N ILE A 207 -3.47 17.58 -32.49
CA ILE A 207 -2.62 18.57 -33.19
C ILE A 207 -1.27 17.92 -33.44
N ASP A 208 -0.83 17.86 -34.70
CA ASP A 208 0.46 17.27 -35.11
C ASP A 208 0.72 15.86 -34.55
N GLY A 209 -0.35 15.07 -34.42
CA GLY A 209 -0.29 13.70 -33.91
C GLY A 209 -0.33 13.58 -32.37
N GLN A 210 -0.31 14.69 -31.64
CA GLN A 210 -0.44 14.72 -30.18
C GLN A 210 -1.88 15.04 -29.76
N PHE A 211 -2.33 14.41 -28.68
CA PHE A 211 -3.62 14.71 -28.08
C PHE A 211 -3.47 15.81 -27.02
N ILE A 212 -4.38 16.77 -27.04
CA ILE A 212 -4.40 17.92 -26.15
C ILE A 212 -5.78 18.03 -25.51
N LEU A 213 -5.81 18.14 -24.19
CA LEU A 213 -7.03 18.40 -23.43
C LEU A 213 -7.44 19.88 -23.54
N VAL A 214 -8.72 20.12 -23.79
CA VAL A 214 -9.32 21.46 -23.90
C VAL A 214 -10.52 21.55 -22.97
N GLY A 215 -10.50 22.54 -22.08
CA GLY A 215 -11.64 22.93 -21.25
C GLY A 215 -12.46 24.02 -21.94
N HIS A 216 -13.78 23.88 -21.88
CA HIS A 216 -14.75 24.83 -22.41
C HIS A 216 -15.44 25.54 -21.26
N SER A 217 -15.33 26.86 -21.20
CA SER A 217 -15.92 27.64 -20.13
C SER A 217 -17.41 27.90 -20.36
N THR A 218 -18.09 28.31 -19.29
CA THR A 218 -19.51 28.71 -19.33
C THR A 218 -19.83 29.87 -20.27
N ASP A 219 -18.87 30.77 -20.53
CA ASP A 219 -19.01 31.87 -21.49
C ASP A 219 -18.58 31.52 -22.92
N GLY A 220 -18.21 30.25 -23.17
CA GLY A 220 -17.83 29.73 -24.48
C GLY A 220 -16.38 29.99 -24.87
N SER A 221 -15.53 30.44 -23.94
CA SER A 221 -14.09 30.47 -24.13
C SER A 221 -13.49 29.06 -24.03
N GLU A 222 -12.32 28.87 -24.62
CA GLU A 222 -11.59 27.60 -24.56
C GLU A 222 -10.21 27.83 -23.96
N ALA A 223 -9.74 26.86 -23.18
CA ALA A 223 -8.40 26.88 -22.61
C ALA A 223 -7.74 25.50 -22.66
N GLY A 224 -6.46 25.46 -22.99
CA GLY A 224 -5.62 24.29 -22.74
C GLY A 224 -5.04 24.30 -21.31
N LEU A 225 -4.34 23.22 -20.97
CA LEU A 225 -3.47 23.20 -19.78
C LEU A 225 -2.25 24.09 -20.01
N GLN A 226 -1.82 24.84 -18.98
CA GLN A 226 -0.56 25.59 -19.03
C GLN A 226 0.65 24.67 -19.20
N ASP A 227 0.58 23.47 -18.62
CA ASP A 227 1.53 22.38 -18.84
C ASP A 227 0.82 21.21 -19.51
N PRO A 228 0.90 21.09 -20.85
CA PRO A 228 0.26 20.01 -21.58
C PRO A 228 0.80 18.61 -21.22
N SER A 229 1.99 18.49 -20.63
CA SER A 229 2.58 17.19 -20.28
C SER A 229 1.86 16.49 -19.12
N ARG A 230 1.08 17.26 -18.34
CA ARG A 230 0.23 16.71 -17.27
C ARG A 230 -0.91 15.85 -17.81
N PHE A 231 -1.34 16.05 -19.05
CA PHE A 231 -2.36 15.21 -19.68
C PHE A 231 -1.75 13.92 -20.22
N VAL A 232 -2.09 12.79 -19.61
CA VAL A 232 -1.44 11.49 -19.88
C VAL A 232 -2.32 10.48 -20.58
N GLY A 233 -3.63 10.73 -20.69
CA GLY A 233 -4.54 9.82 -21.38
C GLY A 233 -6.00 10.23 -21.31
N PHE A 234 -6.83 9.49 -22.04
CA PHE A 234 -8.28 9.66 -22.05
C PHE A 234 -8.97 8.41 -22.55
N ASN A 235 -10.25 8.26 -22.22
CA ASN A 235 -11.15 7.31 -22.85
C ASN A 235 -12.34 8.02 -23.49
N GLN A 236 -12.86 7.44 -24.57
CA GLN A 236 -13.96 7.98 -25.35
C GLN A 236 -14.95 6.87 -25.71
N GLU A 237 -16.23 7.22 -25.73
CA GLU A 237 -17.27 6.41 -26.37
C GLU A 237 -17.71 7.12 -27.65
N GLY A 238 -17.28 6.59 -28.79
CA GLY A 238 -17.44 7.28 -30.08
C GLY A 238 -16.59 8.55 -30.13
N ASP A 239 -17.22 9.70 -30.31
CA ASP A 239 -16.63 11.03 -30.32
C ASP A 239 -16.78 11.79 -28.98
N HIS A 240 -17.35 11.13 -27.97
CA HIS A 240 -17.59 11.74 -26.66
C HIS A 240 -16.55 11.32 -25.64
N LEU A 241 -15.88 12.31 -25.04
CA LEU A 241 -14.94 12.13 -23.95
C LEU A 241 -15.69 11.62 -22.71
N THR A 242 -15.33 10.43 -22.23
CA THR A 242 -15.93 9.86 -21.01
C THR A 242 -15.07 10.14 -19.79
N GLU A 243 -13.76 10.23 -19.98
CA GLU A 243 -12.80 10.51 -18.93
C GLU A 243 -11.45 10.95 -19.50
N PHE A 244 -10.68 11.66 -18.68
CA PHE A 244 -9.29 12.00 -18.94
C PHE A 244 -8.43 11.76 -17.72
N PHE A 245 -7.12 11.64 -17.94
CA PHE A 245 -6.14 11.36 -16.90
C PHE A 245 -5.12 12.48 -16.86
N LEU A 246 -4.92 13.03 -15.66
CA LEU A 246 -3.80 13.92 -15.38
C LEU A 246 -2.78 13.23 -14.48
N GLU A 247 -1.51 13.63 -14.58
CA GLU A 247 -0.44 13.17 -13.71
C GLU A 247 0.16 14.35 -12.94
N ASP A 248 0.37 14.15 -11.63
CA ASP A 248 1.14 15.05 -10.78
C ASP A 248 2.10 14.24 -9.89
N ASN A 249 3.38 14.60 -9.89
CA ASN A 249 4.42 13.94 -9.10
C ASN A 249 4.48 12.40 -9.27
N GLY A 250 4.16 11.91 -10.47
CA GLY A 250 4.16 10.48 -10.82
C GLY A 250 2.85 9.74 -10.53
N LEU A 251 1.90 10.37 -9.82
CA LEU A 251 0.60 9.80 -9.49
C LEU A 251 -0.48 10.31 -10.43
N LYS A 252 -1.38 9.41 -10.82
CA LYS A 252 -2.44 9.70 -11.79
C LYS A 252 -3.77 10.05 -11.11
N ILE A 253 -4.54 10.88 -11.78
CA ILE A 253 -5.91 11.26 -11.39
C ILE A 253 -6.79 11.09 -12.62
N GLN A 254 -7.80 10.24 -12.50
CA GLN A 254 -8.85 10.01 -13.48
C GLN A 254 -10.02 10.96 -13.20
N PHE A 255 -10.43 11.71 -14.22
CA PHE A 255 -11.54 12.63 -14.20
C PHE A 255 -12.71 12.04 -14.96
N GLN A 256 -13.76 11.61 -14.24
CA GLN A 256 -14.92 10.97 -14.84
C GLN A 256 -15.98 12.00 -15.24
N LEU A 257 -16.39 12.01 -16.51
CA LEU A 257 -17.29 13.01 -17.06
C LEU A 257 -18.73 12.47 -17.22
N TYR A 258 -19.69 13.38 -17.22
CA TYR A 258 -21.04 13.15 -17.69
C TYR A 258 -21.10 13.05 -19.21
N GLU A 259 -22.29 12.74 -19.73
CA GLU A 259 -22.52 12.54 -21.17
C GLU A 259 -22.04 13.75 -21.98
N GLY A 260 -21.41 13.50 -23.13
CA GLY A 260 -20.86 14.55 -23.99
C GLY A 260 -19.62 15.25 -23.44
N GLY A 261 -18.92 14.66 -22.47
CA GLY A 261 -17.72 15.25 -21.86
C GLY A 261 -18.01 16.41 -20.90
N SER A 262 -19.22 16.44 -20.33
CA SER A 262 -19.68 17.51 -19.45
C SER A 262 -19.38 17.24 -17.98
N VAL A 263 -19.45 18.28 -17.16
CA VAL A 263 -19.59 18.18 -15.71
C VAL A 263 -21.06 18.36 -15.32
N ASP A 264 -21.39 18.10 -14.06
CA ASP A 264 -22.72 18.34 -13.52
C ASP A 264 -23.12 19.82 -13.74
N PRO A 265 -24.26 20.11 -14.40
CA PRO A 265 -24.63 21.47 -14.74
C PRO A 265 -25.11 22.31 -13.55
N GLU A 266 -25.46 21.69 -12.42
CA GLU A 266 -25.92 22.38 -11.22
C GLU A 266 -24.75 22.83 -10.34
N ASN A 267 -23.70 22.01 -10.24
CA ASN A 267 -22.58 22.25 -9.31
C ASN A 267 -21.19 22.26 -9.95
N GLY A 268 -21.07 22.00 -11.26
CA GLY A 268 -19.80 22.07 -12.00
C GLY A 268 -18.85 20.90 -11.74
N GLN A 269 -19.29 19.83 -11.06
CA GLN A 269 -18.40 18.74 -10.66
C GLN A 269 -18.38 17.56 -11.62
N PHE A 270 -17.26 16.84 -11.59
CA PHE A 270 -17.11 15.55 -12.26
C PHE A 270 -18.10 14.52 -11.68
N LYS A 271 -18.30 13.40 -12.38
CA LYS A 271 -19.01 12.25 -11.78
C LYS A 271 -18.26 11.74 -10.56
N ASP A 272 -16.95 11.64 -10.71
CA ASP A 272 -16.01 11.29 -9.65
C ASP A 272 -14.58 11.67 -10.09
N LEU A 273 -13.69 11.72 -9.10
CA LEU A 273 -12.25 11.84 -9.29
C LEU A 273 -11.59 10.64 -8.67
N ILE A 274 -11.02 9.76 -9.49
CA ILE A 274 -10.34 8.55 -9.00
C ILE A 274 -8.85 8.83 -8.95
N VAL A 275 -8.26 8.76 -7.77
CA VAL A 275 -6.84 9.04 -7.54
C VAL A 275 -6.06 7.73 -7.40
N GLU A 276 -4.89 7.69 -8.03
CA GLU A 276 -3.87 6.70 -7.73
C GLU A 276 -3.33 6.96 -6.31
N SER A 277 -3.38 5.96 -5.43
CA SER A 277 -3.11 6.13 -4.00
C SER A 277 -2.25 5.01 -3.42
N ALA A 278 -2.81 3.88 -2.97
CA ALA A 278 -2.00 2.78 -2.44
C ALA A 278 -1.21 2.09 -3.56
N VAL A 279 -0.05 2.65 -3.91
CA VAL A 279 0.84 2.18 -4.98
C VAL A 279 1.36 0.79 -4.66
N THR A 280 1.71 0.58 -3.39
CA THR A 280 2.08 -0.73 -2.84
C THR A 280 1.15 -1.11 -1.69
N ASN A 281 1.02 -2.41 -1.44
CA ASN A 281 0.29 -2.95 -0.31
C ASN A 281 1.05 -4.16 0.27
N ILE A 282 1.42 -4.06 1.53
CA ILE A 282 1.97 -5.17 2.31
C ILE A 282 0.80 -6.05 2.75
N VAL A 283 0.84 -7.31 2.34
CA VAL A 283 -0.08 -8.34 2.84
C VAL A 283 0.57 -8.99 4.05
N ASP A 284 0.09 -8.63 5.22
CA ASP A 284 0.78 -8.88 6.49
C ASP A 284 0.40 -10.22 7.12
N PHE A 285 1.43 -10.94 7.59
CA PHE A 285 1.37 -12.21 8.31
C PHE A 285 1.93 -12.09 9.74
N GLU A 286 2.35 -10.90 10.17
CA GLU A 286 3.07 -10.68 11.42
C GLU A 286 2.21 -9.95 12.46
N ASP A 287 2.22 -8.61 12.47
CA ASP A 287 1.73 -7.82 13.60
C ASP A 287 0.23 -7.51 13.52
N ALA A 288 -0.35 -7.50 12.31
CA ALA A 288 -1.78 -7.24 12.11
C ALA A 288 -2.67 -8.49 12.24
N VAL A 289 -2.09 -9.67 12.54
CA VAL A 289 -2.80 -10.95 12.56
C VAL A 289 -2.53 -11.76 13.83
N ALA A 290 -3.40 -12.73 14.09
CA ALA A 290 -3.14 -13.79 15.05
C ALA A 290 -3.19 -15.12 14.29
N ILE A 291 -2.02 -15.73 14.09
CA ILE A 291 -1.86 -17.04 13.43
C ILE A 291 -1.06 -17.91 14.39
N VAL A 292 -1.74 -18.80 15.11
CA VAL A 292 -1.12 -19.57 16.20
C VAL A 292 -1.05 -21.07 15.93
N ASP A 293 -1.74 -21.55 14.88
CA ASP A 293 -1.73 -22.95 14.46
C ASP A 293 -1.81 -23.10 12.93
N ALA A 294 -1.88 -24.36 12.49
CA ALA A 294 -1.90 -24.70 11.07
C ALA A 294 -3.21 -24.30 10.39
N GLU A 295 -4.35 -24.26 11.10
CA GLU A 295 -5.65 -23.89 10.52
C GLU A 295 -5.65 -22.39 10.20
N ASP A 296 -5.20 -21.56 11.14
CA ASP A 296 -5.03 -20.12 10.94
C ASP A 296 -4.04 -19.83 9.80
N MET A 297 -2.92 -20.56 9.77
CA MET A 297 -1.88 -20.36 8.74
C MET A 297 -2.42 -20.72 7.35
N VAL A 298 -3.17 -21.81 7.23
CA VAL A 298 -3.81 -22.21 5.97
C VAL A 298 -4.86 -21.19 5.53
N LEU A 299 -5.61 -20.57 6.45
CA LEU A 299 -6.52 -19.47 6.10
C LEU A 299 -5.75 -18.28 5.50
N GLY A 300 -4.69 -17.83 6.16
CA GLY A 300 -3.86 -16.72 5.67
C GLY A 300 -3.22 -17.05 4.31
N LEU A 301 -2.59 -18.21 4.18
CA LEU A 301 -1.98 -18.66 2.92
C LEU A 301 -2.99 -18.79 1.78
N ARG A 302 -4.23 -19.22 2.06
CA ARG A 302 -5.28 -19.32 1.04
C ARG A 302 -5.71 -17.94 0.53
N ASN A 303 -5.87 -16.96 1.42
CA ASN A 303 -6.17 -15.60 1.01
C ASN A 303 -5.03 -15.02 0.16
N TYR A 304 -3.77 -15.22 0.59
CA TYR A 304 -2.62 -14.77 -0.18
C TYR A 304 -2.49 -15.46 -1.55
N LEU A 305 -2.77 -16.76 -1.62
CA LEU A 305 -2.81 -17.50 -2.88
C LEU A 305 -3.86 -16.93 -3.83
N GLY A 306 -5.05 -16.59 -3.32
CA GLY A 306 -6.11 -15.99 -4.12
C GLY A 306 -5.75 -14.60 -4.63
N LEU A 307 -5.00 -13.81 -3.86
CA LEU A 307 -4.44 -12.54 -4.33
C LEU A 307 -3.47 -12.75 -5.50
N ILE A 308 -2.53 -13.70 -5.36
CA ILE A 308 -1.54 -14.02 -6.42
C ILE A 308 -2.22 -14.55 -7.68
N LYS A 309 -3.24 -15.40 -7.54
CA LYS A 309 -4.00 -15.95 -8.68
C LYS A 309 -4.99 -14.94 -9.29
N GLY A 310 -5.32 -13.87 -8.58
CA GLY A 310 -6.31 -12.88 -9.00
C GLY A 310 -7.77 -13.34 -8.82
N ASP A 311 -8.02 -14.42 -8.08
CA ASP A 311 -9.33 -15.07 -7.94
C ASP A 311 -9.90 -15.01 -6.50
N ILE A 312 -9.28 -14.21 -5.61
CA ILE A 312 -9.80 -13.96 -4.27
C ILE A 312 -11.15 -13.25 -4.31
N GLU A 313 -12.08 -13.74 -3.50
CA GLU A 313 -13.42 -13.19 -3.34
C GLU A 313 -13.69 -12.84 -1.87
N ALA A 314 -14.33 -11.70 -1.65
CA ALA A 314 -14.84 -11.30 -0.35
C ALA A 314 -16.31 -10.87 -0.45
N TYR A 315 -17.02 -10.89 0.67
CA TYR A 315 -18.37 -10.35 0.75
C TYR A 315 -18.40 -9.13 1.67
N GLY A 316 -18.98 -8.02 1.20
CA GLY A 316 -19.20 -6.84 2.01
C GLY A 316 -20.27 -7.08 3.09
N SER A 317 -20.38 -6.16 4.04
CA SER A 317 -21.40 -6.22 5.12
C SER A 317 -22.85 -6.28 4.62
N ARG A 318 -23.09 -5.83 3.38
CA ARG A 318 -24.40 -5.89 2.69
C ARG A 318 -24.55 -7.10 1.74
N GLY A 319 -23.61 -8.06 1.77
CA GLY A 319 -23.63 -9.27 0.95
C GLY A 319 -23.17 -9.10 -0.50
N ALA A 320 -22.69 -7.91 -0.89
CA ALA A 320 -22.13 -7.68 -2.21
C ALA A 320 -20.79 -8.41 -2.37
N LEU A 321 -20.66 -9.17 -3.45
CA LEU A 321 -19.40 -9.79 -3.86
C LEU A 321 -18.38 -8.71 -4.22
N LYS A 322 -17.16 -8.86 -3.71
CA LYS A 322 -15.99 -8.04 -4.02
C LYS A 322 -14.90 -8.94 -4.57
N THR A 323 -14.39 -8.58 -5.73
CA THR A 323 -13.24 -9.21 -6.40
C THR A 323 -12.15 -8.17 -6.60
N ILE A 324 -10.97 -8.61 -7.03
CA ILE A 324 -9.93 -7.68 -7.47
C ILE A 324 -10.43 -6.93 -8.71
N ASN A 325 -10.17 -5.62 -8.76
CA ASN A 325 -10.49 -4.77 -9.90
C ASN A 325 -9.69 -5.26 -11.13
N PRO A 326 -10.30 -5.29 -12.33
CA PRO A 326 -9.54 -5.55 -13.54
C PRO A 326 -8.45 -4.48 -13.72
N GLY A 327 -7.36 -4.83 -14.40
CA GLY A 327 -6.32 -3.86 -14.74
C GLY A 327 -6.91 -2.70 -15.56
N TYR A 328 -6.45 -1.48 -15.25
CA TYR A 328 -6.70 -0.28 -16.04
C TYR A 328 -5.80 -0.26 -17.28
#